data_AF-K4LE87-F1
#
_entry.id   AF-K4LE87-F1
#
_cell.length_a   1.000
_cell.length_b   1.000
_cell.length_c   1.000
_cell.angle_alpha   90.00
_cell.angle_beta   90.00
_cell.angle_gamma   90.00
#
_symmetry.space_group_name_H-M   'P 1'
#
loop_
_entity.id
_entity.type
_entity.pdbx_description
1 polymer ?
#
loop_
_entity_poly.entity_id
_entity_poly.type
_entity_poly.pdbx_seq_one_letter_code
_entity_poly.pdbx_strand_id
1 'polypeptide(L)'
;MVQPVDWSNVGVRIVQGFYTTIDAVRQLDTQEAALVMKLLGKSCTKMMKDGVGHQFGIAMIETSEKLALTDKLTFEDVLKMLTSIVGKLYFTAKTAEEIELVKQLEDAVKNYHVV
;
A
#
# COMPACT_ATOMS: atom_id res chain seq x y z
N MET A 1 25.53 13.18 -2.61
CA MET A 1 24.69 14.01 -1.71
C MET A 1 23.27 13.48 -1.84
N VAL A 2 22.69 12.92 -0.78
CA VAL A 2 21.29 12.49 -0.78
C VAL A 2 20.46 13.77 -0.68
N GLN A 3 19.63 14.06 -1.69
CA GLN A 3 18.74 15.22 -1.62
C GLN A 3 17.80 15.06 -0.41
N PRO A 4 17.50 16.14 0.32
CA PRO A 4 16.49 16.10 1.37
C PRO A 4 15.17 15.63 0.75
N VAL A 5 14.63 14.52 1.25
CA VAL A 5 13.32 14.04 0.83
C VAL A 5 12.29 15.03 1.37
N ASP A 6 11.57 15.69 0.47
CA ASP A 6 10.47 16.59 0.84
C ASP A 6 9.25 15.76 1.23
N TRP A 7 9.04 15.61 2.54
CA TRP A 7 7.98 14.82 3.14
C TRP A 7 6.58 15.45 3.06
N SER A 8 6.48 16.74 2.68
CA SER A 8 5.22 17.48 2.69
C SER A 8 4.15 16.91 1.74
N ASN A 9 4.57 16.11 0.75
CA ASN A 9 3.67 15.52 -0.26
C ASN A 9 4.00 14.05 -0.56
N VAL A 10 4.82 13.38 0.26
CA VAL A 10 5.23 11.98 0.00
C VAL A 10 4.05 11.04 0.01
N GLY A 11 3.15 11.15 0.98
CA GLY A 11 1.94 10.34 1.03
C GLY A 11 1.04 10.61 -0.17
N VAL A 12 0.83 11.86 -0.57
CA VAL A 12 0.04 12.21 -1.78
C VAL A 12 0.62 11.59 -3.05
N ARG A 13 1.95 11.64 -3.23
CA ARG A 13 2.61 11.05 -4.42
C ARG A 13 2.58 9.52 -4.39
N ILE A 14 2.77 8.92 -3.22
CA ILE A 14 2.61 7.47 -3.03
C ILE A 14 1.18 7.06 -3.34
N VAL A 15 0.20 7.84 -2.89
CA VAL A 15 -1.24 7.63 -3.10
C VAL A 15 -1.60 7.74 -4.58
N GLN A 16 -1.08 8.73 -5.29
CA GLN A 16 -1.27 8.85 -6.74
C GLN A 16 -0.67 7.66 -7.50
N GLY A 17 0.53 7.21 -7.08
CA GLY A 17 1.12 5.97 -7.58
C GLY A 17 0.26 4.74 -7.25
N PHE A 18 -0.36 4.72 -6.06
CA PHE A 18 -1.30 3.69 -5.63
C PHE A 18 -2.54 3.66 -6.50
N TYR A 19 -3.17 4.80 -6.79
CA TYR A 19 -4.34 4.86 -7.67
C TYR A 19 -4.03 4.36 -9.07
N THR A 20 -2.91 4.81 -9.65
CA THR A 20 -2.46 4.32 -10.96
C THR A 20 -2.21 2.81 -10.95
N THR A 21 -1.62 2.30 -9.86
CA THR A 21 -1.37 0.86 -9.68
C THR A 21 -2.67 0.09 -9.50
N ILE A 22 -3.65 0.62 -8.76
CA ILE A 22 -4.97 0.02 -8.59
C ILE A 22 -5.70 -0.04 -9.92
N ASP A 23 -5.69 1.04 -10.71
CA ASP A 23 -6.33 1.04 -12.03
C ASP A 23 -5.67 0.08 -13.01
N ALA A 24 -4.34 -0.06 -12.97
CA ALA A 24 -3.62 -1.09 -13.72
C ALA A 24 -4.00 -2.49 -13.23
N VAL A 25 -4.05 -2.72 -11.92
CA VAL A 25 -4.43 -4.00 -11.30
C VAL A 25 -5.89 -4.37 -11.59
N ARG A 26 -6.80 -3.41 -11.74
CA ARG A 26 -8.20 -3.66 -12.12
C ARG A 26 -8.34 -4.22 -13.55
N GLN A 27 -7.32 -4.05 -14.39
CA GLN A 27 -7.28 -4.63 -15.73
C GLN A 27 -6.65 -6.02 -15.75
N LEU A 28 -6.05 -6.45 -14.65
CA LEU A 28 -5.42 -7.75 -14.48
C LEU A 28 -6.42 -8.77 -13.92
N ASP A 29 -6.21 -10.05 -14.22
CA ASP A 29 -6.89 -11.10 -13.48
C ASP A 29 -6.38 -11.19 -12.03
N THR A 30 -7.09 -11.90 -11.16
CA THR A 30 -6.76 -11.96 -9.73
C THR A 30 -5.41 -12.62 -9.44
N GLN A 31 -4.91 -13.49 -10.33
CA GLN A 31 -3.59 -14.10 -10.19
C GLN A 31 -2.47 -13.14 -10.60
N GLU A 32 -2.64 -12.40 -11.68
CA GLU A 32 -1.72 -11.36 -12.12
C GLU A 32 -1.60 -10.23 -11.10
N ALA A 33 -2.73 -9.76 -10.58
CA ALA A 33 -2.79 -8.78 -9.51
C ALA A 33 -2.05 -9.25 -8.25
N ALA A 34 -2.27 -10.51 -7.85
CA ALA A 34 -1.58 -11.12 -6.72
C ALA A 34 -0.06 -11.19 -6.96
N LEU A 35 0.37 -11.59 -8.16
CA LEU A 35 1.79 -11.67 -8.49
C LEU A 35 2.48 -10.31 -8.38
N VAL A 36 1.85 -9.25 -8.92
CA VAL A 36 2.37 -7.87 -8.84
C VAL A 36 2.47 -7.40 -7.39
N MET A 37 1.42 -7.58 -6.58
CA MET A 37 1.45 -7.21 -5.16
C MET A 37 2.53 -7.98 -4.39
N LYS A 38 2.72 -9.27 -4.68
CA LYS A 38 3.75 -10.10 -4.04
C LYS A 38 5.16 -9.63 -4.40
N LEU A 39 5.40 -9.25 -5.66
CA LEU A 39 6.68 -8.73 -6.12
C LEU A 39 7.01 -7.39 -5.47
N LEU A 40 6.04 -6.48 -5.41
CA LEU A 40 6.18 -5.18 -4.74
C LEU A 40 6.48 -5.38 -3.25
N GLY A 41 5.73 -6.23 -2.56
CA GLY A 41 5.95 -6.50 -1.14
C GLY A 41 7.32 -7.12 -0.84
N LYS A 42 7.79 -8.06 -1.67
CA LYS A 42 9.16 -8.61 -1.58
C LYS A 42 10.24 -7.56 -1.82
N SER A 43 9.97 -6.60 -2.69
CA SER A 43 10.92 -5.51 -2.99
C SER A 43 11.02 -4.54 -1.81
N CYS A 44 9.88 -4.14 -1.23
CA CYS A 44 9.82 -3.32 -0.03
C CYS A 44 10.53 -3.97 1.16
N THR A 45 10.26 -5.26 1.43
CA THR A 45 10.92 -5.98 2.54
C THR A 45 12.42 -6.20 2.34
N LYS A 46 12.88 -6.28 1.08
CA LYS A 46 14.31 -6.39 0.75
C LYS A 46 15.06 -5.06 0.88
N MET A 47 14.41 -3.95 0.49
CA MET A 47 15.02 -2.62 0.53
C MET A 47 14.95 -1.97 1.92
N MET A 48 13.86 -2.19 2.65
CA MET A 48 13.64 -1.65 3.98
C MET A 48 13.83 -2.77 5.01
N LYS A 49 14.78 -2.59 5.94
CA LYS A 49 15.10 -3.60 6.95
C LYS A 49 14.13 -3.60 8.13
N ASP A 50 13.51 -2.47 8.43
CA ASP A 50 12.46 -2.33 9.45
C ASP A 50 11.51 -1.15 9.12
N GLY A 51 10.64 -0.80 10.07
CA GLY A 51 9.80 0.39 10.00
C GLY A 51 8.57 0.21 9.12
N VAL A 52 7.88 1.33 8.86
CA VAL A 52 6.61 1.35 8.10
C VAL A 52 6.79 0.77 6.70
N GLY A 53 7.89 1.06 6.01
CA GLY A 53 8.16 0.55 4.66
C GLY A 53 8.35 -0.98 4.61
N HIS A 54 8.97 -1.56 5.63
CA HIS A 54 9.11 -3.02 5.74
C HIS A 54 7.76 -3.69 6.03
N GLN A 55 6.99 -3.15 6.98
CA GLN A 55 5.68 -3.70 7.35
C GLN A 55 4.65 -3.53 6.24
N PHE A 56 4.73 -2.45 5.49
CA PHE A 56 3.97 -2.28 4.26
C PHE A 56 4.29 -3.39 3.25
N GLY A 57 5.56 -3.74 3.09
CA GLY A 57 5.97 -4.86 2.25
C GLY A 57 5.39 -6.21 2.71
N ILE A 58 5.39 -6.47 4.02
CA ILE A 58 4.76 -7.67 4.60
C ILE A 58 3.25 -7.67 4.32
N ALA A 59 2.56 -6.56 4.58
CA ALA A 59 1.13 -6.43 4.37
C ALA A 59 0.73 -6.65 2.90
N MET A 60 1.57 -6.21 1.94
CA MET A 60 1.37 -6.47 0.51
C MET A 60 1.51 -7.95 0.15
N ILE A 61 2.49 -8.66 0.73
CA ILE A 61 2.66 -10.10 0.52
C ILE A 61 1.43 -10.86 1.06
N GLU A 62 1.02 -10.59 2.29
CA GLU A 62 -0.15 -11.25 2.89
C GLU A 62 -1.44 -10.97 2.10
N THR A 63 -1.59 -9.75 1.60
CA THR A 63 -2.75 -9.37 0.79
C THR A 63 -2.73 -10.09 -0.57
N SER A 64 -1.55 -10.24 -1.18
CA SER A 64 -1.41 -10.98 -2.44
C SER A 64 -1.84 -12.44 -2.32
N GLU A 65 -1.56 -13.09 -1.18
CA GLU A 65 -1.93 -14.49 -0.95
C GLU A 65 -3.45 -14.66 -0.84
N LYS A 66 -4.13 -13.68 -0.22
CA LYS A 66 -5.60 -13.65 -0.17
C LYS A 66 -6.21 -13.35 -1.53
N LEU A 67 -5.60 -12.44 -2.29
CA LEU A 67 -6.06 -12.04 -3.61
C LEU A 67 -6.01 -13.20 -4.61
N ALA A 68 -4.95 -14.01 -4.56
CA ALA A 68 -4.79 -15.19 -5.42
C ALA A 68 -5.88 -16.26 -5.21
N LEU A 69 -6.57 -16.24 -4.06
CA LEU A 69 -7.66 -17.16 -3.72
C LEU A 69 -9.04 -16.57 -4.01
N THR A 70 -9.10 -15.33 -4.49
CA THR A 70 -10.36 -14.61 -4.73
C THR A 70 -10.75 -14.74 -6.20
N ASP A 71 -11.97 -15.21 -6.47
CA ASP A 71 -12.49 -15.39 -7.84
C ASP A 71 -12.76 -14.06 -8.55
N LYS A 72 -13.26 -13.06 -7.80
CA LYS A 72 -13.57 -11.74 -8.34
C LYS A 72 -13.31 -10.67 -7.29
N LEU A 73 -12.55 -9.65 -7.66
CA LEU A 73 -12.25 -8.52 -6.80
C LEU A 73 -13.31 -7.44 -6.96
N THR A 74 -14.05 -7.14 -5.89
CA THR A 74 -14.95 -5.98 -5.88
C THR A 74 -14.24 -4.73 -5.37
N PHE A 75 -14.81 -3.56 -5.65
CA PHE A 75 -14.30 -2.29 -5.13
C PHE A 75 -14.27 -2.25 -3.60
N GLU A 76 -15.29 -2.81 -2.93
CA GLU A 76 -15.31 -2.92 -1.47
C GLU A 76 -14.19 -3.82 -0.93
N ASP A 77 -13.84 -4.88 -1.64
CA ASP A 77 -12.74 -5.77 -1.25
C ASP A 77 -11.41 -5.02 -1.33
N VAL A 78 -11.20 -4.22 -2.38
CA VAL A 78 -10.03 -3.35 -2.53
C VAL A 78 -9.95 -2.35 -1.37
N LEU A 79 -11.05 -1.69 -1.03
CA LEU A 79 -11.08 -0.73 0.07
C LEU A 79 -10.80 -1.37 1.43
N LYS A 80 -11.39 -2.55 1.70
CA LYS A 80 -11.14 -3.33 2.92
C LYS A 80 -9.67 -3.75 3.00
N MET A 81 -9.08 -4.18 1.88
CA MET A 81 -7.66 -4.52 1.80
C MET A 81 -6.77 -3.32 2.12
N LEU A 82 -6.98 -2.18 1.46
CA LEU A 82 -6.20 -0.96 1.69
C LEU A 82 -6.33 -0.46 3.13
N THR A 83 -7.54 -0.47 3.69
CA THR A 83 -7.80 -0.09 5.09
C THR A 83 -7.07 -1.03 6.05
N SER A 84 -7.08 -2.34 5.79
CA SER A 84 -6.36 -3.32 6.60
C SER A 84 -4.85 -3.12 6.55
N ILE A 85 -4.29 -2.80 5.37
CA ILE A 85 -2.87 -2.50 5.20
C ILE A 85 -2.51 -1.26 6.03
N VAL A 86 -3.22 -0.13 5.85
CA VAL A 86 -2.94 1.11 6.57
C VAL A 86 -3.07 0.93 8.09
N GLY A 87 -4.09 0.20 8.56
CA GLY A 87 -4.27 -0.10 9.97
C GLY A 87 -3.08 -0.82 10.60
N LYS A 88 -2.42 -1.74 9.87
CA LYS A 88 -1.19 -2.40 10.35
C LYS A 88 0.00 -1.46 10.47
N LEU A 89 0.08 -0.46 9.58
CA LEU A 89 1.18 0.51 9.61
C LEU A 89 1.11 1.42 10.83
N TYR A 90 -0.10 1.76 11.30
CA TYR A 90 -0.30 2.56 12.51
C TYR A 90 0.36 1.94 13.76
N PHE A 91 0.33 0.62 13.90
CA PHE A 91 0.98 -0.07 15.02
C PHE A 91 2.50 -0.15 14.90
N THR A 92 3.04 0.16 13.71
CA THR A 92 4.47 0.06 13.41
C THR A 92 5.17 1.41 13.44
N ALA A 93 4.46 2.49 13.09
CA ALA A 93 5.03 3.84 13.00
C ALA A 93 5.58 4.30 14.36
N LYS A 94 6.88 4.59 14.40
CA LYS A 94 7.60 5.01 15.62
C LYS A 94 8.13 6.43 15.53
N THR A 95 8.36 6.95 14.33
CA THR A 95 8.83 8.33 14.13
C THR A 95 7.70 9.27 13.72
N ALA A 96 7.90 10.58 13.88
CA ALA A 96 6.93 11.58 13.47
C ALA A 96 6.66 11.53 11.96
N GLU A 97 7.70 11.28 11.16
CA GLU A 97 7.61 11.14 9.70
C GLU A 97 6.83 9.89 9.29
N GLU A 98 7.05 8.76 9.99
CA GLU A 98 6.28 7.54 9.76
C GLU A 98 4.81 7.71 10.12
N ILE A 99 4.51 8.38 11.24
CA ILE A 99 3.13 8.65 11.66
C ILE A 99 2.44 9.56 10.63
N GLU A 100 3.13 10.60 10.16
CA GLU A 100 2.61 11.51 9.14
C GLU A 100 2.36 10.79 7.80
N LEU A 101 3.28 9.90 7.39
CA LEU A 101 3.08 9.06 6.22
C LEU A 101 1.82 8.19 6.34
N VAL A 102 1.63 7.54 7.49
CA VAL A 102 0.47 6.65 7.71
C VAL A 102 -0.84 7.46 7.71
N LYS A 103 -0.86 8.67 8.29
CA LYS A 103 -2.02 9.57 8.20
C LYS A 103 -2.36 9.94 6.76
N GLN A 104 -1.36 10.32 5.97
CA GLN A 104 -1.58 10.67 4.56
C GLN A 104 -2.10 9.47 3.74
N LEU A 105 -1.66 8.25 4.06
CA LEU A 105 -2.21 7.02 3.46
C LEU A 105 -3.66 6.76 3.89
N GLU A 106 -3.99 6.99 5.16
CA GLU A 106 -5.36 6.85 5.66
C GLU A 106 -6.31 7.83 4.98
N ASP A 107 -5.94 9.11 4.91
CA ASP A 107 -6.75 10.15 4.28
C ASP A 107 -6.96 9.86 2.80
N ALA A 108 -5.95 9.32 2.12
CA ALA A 108 -6.10 8.87 0.74
C ALA A 108 -7.08 7.71 0.59
N VAL A 109 -7.00 6.67 1.43
CA VAL A 109 -7.95 5.55 1.37
C VAL A 109 -9.38 6.03 1.66
N LYS A 110 -9.55 6.97 2.60
CA LYS A 110 -10.85 7.62 2.86
C LYS A 110 -11.34 8.38 1.63
N ASN A 111 -10.48 9.18 1.01
CA ASN A 111 -10.85 9.99 -0.17
C ASN A 111 -11.09 9.14 -1.43
N TYR A 112 -10.57 7.91 -1.51
CA TYR A 112 -10.89 7.01 -2.60
C TYR A 112 -12.34 6.54 -2.60
N HIS A 113 -13.05 6.62 -1.46
CA HIS A 113 -14.48 6.33 -1.40
C HIS A 113 -15.34 7.34 -2.19
N VAL A 114 -14.75 8.43 -2.69
CA VAL A 114 -15.45 9.55 -3.35
C VAL A 114 -15.31 9.51 -4.88
N VAL A 115 -14.47 8.62 -5.44
CA VAL A 115 -14.19 8.52 -6.89
C VAL A 115 -14.93 7.37 -7.54
#